data_AF-A0A848TUA0-F1
#
_entry.id   AF-A0A848TUA0-F1
#
_cell.length_a   1.000
_cell.length_b   1.000
_cell.length_c   1.000
_cell.angle_alpha   90.00
_cell.angle_beta   90.00
_cell.angle_gamma   90.00
#
_symmetry.space_group_name_H-M   'P 1'
#
loop_
_entity.id
_entity.type
_entity.pdbx_description
1 polymer ?
#
loop_
_entity_poly.entity_id
_entity_poly.type
_entity_poly.pdbx_seq_one_letter_code
_entity_poly.pdbx_strand_id
1 'polypeptide(L)'
;DLGTSLAYWTTSNDADFIKHGLPSPTVMEGNPSRSEIVQQYALMSGRDVDHLTFYFAYGLFKIAVIAQQIYYRFKHGHTSDPRFAQLNKVSALCCDTAWQAIQKKQIDNLY
;
A
#
# COMPACT_ATOMS: atom_id res chain seq x y z
N ASP A 1 -5.25 -5.80 10.80
CA ASP A 1 -4.00 -5.03 10.88
C ASP A 1 -2.96 -5.42 9.85
N LEU A 2 -2.58 -6.70 9.74
CA LEU A 2 -1.56 -7.17 8.79
C LEU A 2 -1.74 -6.61 7.36
N GLY A 3 -2.93 -6.71 6.78
CA GLY A 3 -3.19 -6.17 5.42
C GLY A 3 -2.89 -4.68 5.27
N THR A 4 -3.22 -3.87 6.29
CA THR A 4 -2.86 -2.44 6.32
C THR A 4 -1.36 -2.24 6.44
N SER A 5 -0.68 -3.02 7.31
CA SER A 5 0.77 -2.95 7.46
C SER A 5 1.48 -3.26 6.14
N LEU A 6 1.03 -4.29 5.42
CA LEU A 6 1.57 -4.66 4.11
C LEU A 6 1.31 -3.59 3.03
N ALA A 7 0.18 -2.89 3.10
CA ALA A 7 -0.13 -1.79 2.18
C ALA A 7 0.80 -0.58 2.34
N TYR A 8 1.34 -0.34 3.54
CA TYR A 8 2.41 0.63 3.79
C TYR A 8 3.82 0.06 3.52
N TRP A 9 3.93 -1.26 3.30
CA TRP A 9 5.21 -1.94 3.14
C TRP A 9 5.67 -1.93 1.69
N THR A 10 6.29 -0.84 1.25
CA THR A 10 6.90 -0.75 -0.08
C THR A 10 8.25 -1.47 -0.10
N THR A 11 8.49 -2.32 -1.09
CA THR A 11 9.70 -3.16 -1.19
C THR A 11 10.70 -2.60 -2.20
N SER A 12 11.95 -3.05 -2.14
CA SER A 12 12.99 -2.70 -3.13
C SER A 12 12.64 -3.14 -4.55
N ASN A 13 11.81 -4.17 -4.70
CA ASN A 13 11.43 -4.76 -5.99
C ASN A 13 10.17 -4.12 -6.59
N ASP A 14 9.47 -3.26 -5.85
CA ASP A 14 8.34 -2.53 -6.40
C ASP A 14 8.80 -1.58 -7.52
N ALA A 15 7.94 -1.35 -8.51
CA ALA A 15 8.22 -0.39 -9.57
C ALA A 15 8.45 1.02 -9.02
N ASP A 16 9.30 1.81 -9.67
CA ASP A 16 9.71 3.12 -9.15
C ASP A 16 8.54 4.05 -8.89
N PHE A 17 7.50 4.04 -9.71
CA PHE A 17 6.33 4.88 -9.48
C PHE A 17 5.57 4.52 -8.18
N ILE A 18 5.62 3.25 -7.74
CA ILE A 18 5.09 2.84 -6.43
C ILE A 18 5.96 3.40 -5.32
N LYS A 19 7.29 3.25 -5.42
CA LYS A 19 8.25 3.78 -4.44
C LYS A 19 8.09 5.28 -4.23
N HIS A 20 7.86 6.03 -5.31
CA HIS A 20 7.62 7.48 -5.23
C HIS A 20 6.24 7.83 -4.67
N GLY A 21 5.19 7.07 -5.02
CA GLY A 21 3.83 7.36 -4.58
C GLY A 21 3.53 6.89 -3.15
N LEU A 22 4.22 5.88 -2.66
CA LEU A 22 4.14 5.31 -1.32
C LEU A 22 5.57 5.17 -0.74
N PRO A 23 6.24 6.29 -0.41
CA PRO A 23 7.58 6.25 0.14
C PRO A 23 7.57 5.56 1.51
N SER A 24 8.49 4.62 1.70
CA SER A 24 8.66 3.86 2.93
C SER A 24 10.14 3.60 3.18
N PRO A 25 10.64 3.59 4.44
CA PRO A 25 12.00 3.15 4.73
C PRO A 25 12.27 1.69 4.33
N THR A 26 11.23 0.89 4.12
CA THR A 26 11.32 -0.53 3.75
C THR A 26 11.75 -0.78 2.30
N VAL A 27 11.90 0.27 1.49
CA VAL A 27 12.43 0.17 0.11
C VAL A 27 13.92 -0.12 0.05
N MET A 28 14.65 0.05 1.17
CA MET A 28 16.07 -0.26 1.25
C MET A 28 16.29 -1.77 1.16
N GLU A 29 17.35 -2.19 0.47
CA GLU A 29 17.73 -3.61 0.39
C GLU A 29 17.94 -4.22 1.78
N GLY A 30 17.61 -5.51 1.91
CA GLY A 30 17.69 -6.25 3.17
C GLY A 30 16.40 -6.27 3.99
N ASN A 31 15.40 -5.46 3.64
CA ASN A 31 14.04 -5.62 4.18
C ASN A 31 13.34 -6.83 3.55
N PRO A 32 12.47 -7.54 4.30
CA PRO A 32 11.69 -8.64 3.76
C PRO A 32 10.64 -8.15 2.74
N SER A 33 10.30 -9.02 1.79
CA SER A 33 9.13 -8.92 0.94
C SER A 33 7.82 -9.02 1.73
N ARG A 34 6.70 -8.65 1.11
CA ARG A 34 5.39 -8.75 1.76
C ARG A 34 5.03 -10.21 2.06
N SER A 35 5.33 -11.12 1.14
CA SER A 35 5.09 -12.56 1.33
C SER A 35 5.94 -13.17 2.45
N GLU A 36 7.20 -12.75 2.62
CA GLU A 36 8.03 -13.21 3.73
C GLU A 36 7.47 -12.77 5.09
N ILE A 37 6.99 -11.52 5.20
CA ILE A 37 6.33 -11.03 6.42
C ILE A 37 5.11 -11.88 6.74
N VAL A 38 4.30 -12.20 5.74
CA VAL A 38 3.08 -13.00 5.90
C VAL A 38 3.42 -14.40 6.37
N GLN A 39 4.43 -15.03 5.77
CA GLN A 39 4.88 -16.36 6.17
C GLN A 39 5.34 -16.35 7.63
N GLN A 40 6.17 -15.39 8.02
CA GLN A 40 6.61 -15.24 9.42
C GLN A 40 5.43 -15.00 10.36
N TYR A 41 4.48 -14.15 9.97
CA TYR A 41 3.29 -13.88 10.76
C TYR A 41 2.44 -15.14 10.97
N ALA A 42 2.19 -15.92 9.91
CA ALA A 42 1.40 -17.15 9.99
C ALA A 42 2.09 -18.18 10.91
N LEU A 43 3.39 -18.37 10.76
CA LEU A 43 4.19 -19.28 11.59
C LEU A 43 4.16 -18.90 13.08
N MET A 44 4.38 -17.61 13.40
CA MET A 44 4.50 -17.16 14.78
C MET A 44 3.13 -17.02 15.48
N SER A 45 2.09 -16.64 14.74
CA SER A 45 0.76 -16.40 15.31
C SER A 45 -0.14 -17.64 15.29
N GLY A 46 0.18 -18.65 14.47
CA GLY A 46 -0.69 -19.80 14.20
C GLY A 46 -2.00 -19.43 13.50
N ARG A 47 -2.11 -18.21 12.94
CA ARG A 47 -3.31 -17.72 12.26
C ARG A 47 -3.26 -18.05 10.77
N ASP A 48 -4.42 -18.37 10.24
CA ASP A 48 -4.64 -18.52 8.81
C ASP A 48 -4.56 -17.16 8.08
N VAL A 49 -4.06 -17.20 6.84
CA VAL A 49 -3.81 -16.07 5.94
C VAL A 49 -4.43 -16.27 4.54
N ASP A 50 -5.34 -17.22 4.36
CA ASP A 50 -5.96 -17.60 3.07
C ASP A 50 -6.57 -16.44 2.26
N HIS A 51 -6.98 -15.35 2.90
CA HIS A 51 -7.62 -14.20 2.23
C HIS A 51 -6.72 -12.96 2.14
N LEU A 52 -5.41 -13.17 2.13
CA LEU A 52 -4.44 -12.09 2.20
C LEU A 52 -4.57 -11.04 1.09
N THR A 53 -4.80 -11.45 -0.16
CA THR A 53 -4.97 -10.52 -1.28
C THR A 53 -6.12 -9.55 -1.03
N PHE A 54 -7.24 -10.03 -0.45
CA PHE A 54 -8.36 -9.18 -0.07
C PHE A 54 -7.94 -8.17 1.00
N TYR A 55 -7.28 -8.63 2.07
CA TYR A 55 -6.87 -7.73 3.16
C TYR A 55 -5.80 -6.72 2.75
N PHE A 56 -4.88 -7.09 1.86
CA PHE A 56 -3.91 -6.18 1.27
C PHE A 56 -4.59 -5.13 0.38
N ALA A 57 -5.48 -5.55 -0.53
CA ALA A 57 -6.26 -4.65 -1.37
C ALA A 57 -7.13 -3.70 -0.53
N TYR A 58 -7.75 -4.20 0.54
CA TYR A 58 -8.50 -3.38 1.49
C TYR A 58 -7.60 -2.39 2.23
N GLY A 59 -6.39 -2.80 2.62
CA GLY A 59 -5.37 -1.92 3.20
C GLY A 59 -5.02 -0.75 2.27
N LEU A 60 -4.74 -1.05 0.99
CA LEU A 60 -4.50 -0.04 -0.03
C LEU A 60 -5.71 0.88 -0.23
N PHE A 61 -6.92 0.34 -0.24
CA PHE A 61 -8.15 1.15 -0.33
C PHE A 61 -8.29 2.12 0.85
N LYS A 62 -7.95 1.70 2.08
CA LYS A 62 -7.94 2.60 3.25
C LYS A 62 -6.95 3.76 3.05
N ILE A 63 -5.75 3.47 2.54
CA ILE A 63 -4.75 4.51 2.21
C ILE A 63 -5.30 5.45 1.12
N ALA A 64 -5.94 4.89 0.09
CA ALA A 64 -6.54 5.66 -1.00
C ALA A 64 -7.59 6.66 -0.49
N VAL A 65 -8.45 6.21 0.43
CA VAL A 65 -9.50 7.03 1.06
C VAL A 65 -8.89 8.13 1.93
N ILE A 66 -7.83 7.83 2.71
CA ILE A 66 -7.12 8.82 3.51
C ILE A 66 -6.51 9.90 2.60
N ALA A 67 -5.78 9.49 1.57
CA ALA A 67 -5.15 10.40 0.61
C ALA A 67 -6.19 11.28 -0.09
N GLN A 68 -7.30 10.70 -0.53
CA GLN A 68 -8.38 11.43 -1.19
C GLN A 68 -9.06 12.47 -0.29
N GLN A 69 -9.27 12.14 0.99
CA GLN A 69 -9.86 13.08 1.96
C GLN A 69 -8.92 14.26 2.26
N ILE A 70 -7.60 14.01 2.37
CA ILE A 70 -6.63 15.09 2.57
C ILE A 70 -6.57 15.98 1.32
N TYR A 71 -6.50 15.37 0.13
CA TYR A 71 -6.54 16.11 -1.14
C TYR A 71 -7.81 16.96 -1.26
N TYR A 72 -8.98 16.41 -0.90
CA TYR A 72 -10.25 17.15 -0.93
C TYR A 72 -10.17 18.42 -0.08
N ARG A 73 -9.67 18.32 1.16
CA ARG A 73 -9.48 19.48 2.05
C ARG A 73 -8.51 20.50 1.48
N PHE A 74 -7.40 20.04 0.89
CA PHE A 74 -6.44 20.93 0.21
C PHE A 74 -7.09 21.68 -0.97
N LYS A 75 -7.79 20.96 -1.85
CA LYS A 75 -8.44 21.52 -3.03
C LYS A 75 -9.50 22.58 -2.69
N HIS A 76 -10.16 22.45 -1.54
CA HIS A 76 -11.17 23.40 -1.06
C HIS A 76 -10.60 24.49 -0.13
N GLY A 77 -9.28 24.58 0.02
CA GLY A 77 -8.64 25.63 0.81
C GLY A 77 -8.77 25.44 2.33
N HIS A 78 -9.19 24.26 2.82
CA HIS A 78 -9.23 23.96 4.25
C HIS A 78 -7.82 23.68 4.82
N THR A 79 -6.83 23.49 3.94
CA THR A 79 -5.40 23.40 4.25
C THR A 79 -4.60 23.85 3.03
N SER A 80 -3.40 24.39 3.25
CA SER A 80 -2.53 24.96 2.21
C SER A 80 -1.18 24.26 2.09
N ASP A 81 -1.00 23.11 2.75
CA ASP A 81 0.27 22.38 2.69
C ASP A 81 0.50 21.82 1.26
N PRO A 82 1.58 22.25 0.57
CA PRO A 82 1.82 21.86 -0.82
C PRO A 82 2.04 20.35 -1.00
N ARG A 83 2.42 19.63 0.07
CA ARG A 83 2.56 18.16 0.05
C ARG A 83 1.24 17.46 -0.26
N PHE A 84 0.10 18.11 -0.01
CA PHE A 84 -1.23 17.53 -0.22
C PHE A 84 -1.77 17.71 -1.64
N ALA A 85 -1.11 18.54 -2.46
CA ALA A 85 -1.58 18.91 -3.79
C ALA A 85 -1.69 17.74 -4.79
N GLN A 86 -0.96 16.64 -4.54
CA GLN A 86 -0.88 15.48 -5.44
C GLN A 86 -1.41 14.19 -4.79
N LEU A 87 -2.04 14.27 -3.62
CA LEU A 87 -2.54 13.06 -2.93
C LEU A 87 -3.70 12.37 -3.67
N ASN A 88 -4.37 13.03 -4.60
CA ASN A 88 -5.28 12.38 -5.55
C ASN A 88 -4.58 11.34 -6.43
N LYS A 89 -3.32 11.57 -6.83
CA LYS A 89 -2.53 10.61 -7.61
C LYS A 89 -2.13 9.41 -6.75
N VAL A 90 -1.80 9.63 -5.48
CA VAL A 90 -1.55 8.54 -4.52
C VAL A 90 -2.81 7.70 -4.31
N SER A 91 -3.98 8.34 -4.25
CA SER A 91 -5.26 7.64 -4.18
C SER A 91 -5.48 6.72 -5.39
N ALA A 92 -5.31 7.25 -6.62
CA ALA A 92 -5.41 6.45 -7.84
C ALA A 92 -4.40 5.29 -7.86
N LEU A 93 -3.14 5.55 -7.52
CA LEU A 93 -2.09 4.53 -7.44
C LEU A 93 -2.46 3.37 -6.50
N CYS A 94 -3.02 3.69 -5.32
CA CYS A 94 -3.46 2.66 -4.38
C CYS A 94 -4.58 1.79 -4.96
N CYS A 95 -5.54 2.39 -5.65
CA CYS A 95 -6.62 1.67 -6.32
C CYS A 95 -6.10 0.78 -7.45
N ASP A 96 -5.20 1.28 -8.29
CA ASP A 96 -4.61 0.52 -9.40
C ASP A 96 -3.76 -0.64 -8.88
N THR A 97 -2.98 -0.42 -7.82
CA THR A 97 -2.18 -1.46 -7.18
C THR A 97 -3.06 -2.53 -6.52
N ALA A 98 -4.15 -2.13 -5.87
CA ALA A 98 -5.14 -3.06 -5.33
C ALA A 98 -5.78 -3.90 -6.44
N TRP A 99 -6.10 -3.27 -7.58
CA TRP A 99 -6.63 -3.96 -8.75
C TRP A 99 -5.64 -4.99 -9.30
N GLN A 100 -4.36 -4.63 -9.46
CA GLN A 100 -3.32 -5.57 -9.90
C GLN A 100 -3.17 -6.76 -8.94
N ALA A 101 -3.19 -6.51 -7.63
CA ALA A 101 -3.12 -7.57 -6.63
C ALA A 101 -4.29 -8.55 -6.75
N ILE A 102 -5.51 -8.05 -6.95
CA ILE A 102 -6.71 -8.87 -7.17
C ILE A 102 -6.59 -9.69 -8.45
N GLN A 103 -6.20 -9.06 -9.56
CA GLN A 103 -6.08 -9.74 -10.87
C GLN A 103 -5.03 -10.85 -10.85
N LYS A 104 -3.88 -10.58 -10.24
CA LYS A 104 -2.75 -11.52 -10.17
C LYS A 104 -2.86 -12.51 -9.01
N LYS A 105 -3.79 -12.29 -8.06
CA LYS A 105 -3.93 -13.07 -6.81
C LYS A 105 -2.63 -13.16 -6.01
N GLN A 106 -1.84 -12.07 -5.99
CA GLN A 106 -0.58 -11.97 -5.26
C GLN A 106 -0.39 -10.55 -4.72
N ILE A 107 0.63 -10.32 -3.88
CA ILE A 107 0.87 -9.02 -3.24
C ILE A 107 2.29 -8.47 -3.48
N ASP A 108 3.17 -9.26 -4.08
CA ASP A 108 4.50 -8.84 -4.53
C ASP A 108 4.55 -8.80 -6.07
N ASN A 109 5.51 -8.06 -6.63
CA ASN A 109 5.78 -7.99 -8.07
C ASN A 109 4.51 -7.72 -8.91
N LEU A 110 3.79 -6.65 -8.55
CA LEU A 110 2.47 -6.35 -9.11
C LEU A 110 2.50 -5.69 -10.49
N TYR A 111 3.67 -5.28 -10.98
CA TYR A 111 3.88 -4.67 -12.28
C TYR A 111 5.03 -5.34 -13.00
#